data_AF-A0A1E4G6D2-F1
#
_entry.id   AF-A0A1E4G6D2-F1
#
_cell.length_a   1.000
_cell.length_b   1.000
_cell.length_c   1.000
_cell.angle_alpha   90.00
_cell.angle_beta   90.00
_cell.angle_gamma   90.00
#
_symmetry.space_group_name_H-M   'P 1'
#
loop_
_entity.id
_entity.type
_entity.pdbx_description
1 polymer ?
#
loop_
_entity_poly.entity_id
_entity_poly.type
_entity_poly.pdbx_seq_one_letter_code
_entity_poly.pdbx_strand_id
1 'polypeptide(L)'
;MILQLIDIGVRDKQAHPRLAGRVTGHVRAVLLESRDGQEQTHELVIPVWAEGTSAMNEADIDMALMLRAARIIDRMRARLGARARG
;
A
#
# COMPACT_ATOMS: atom_id res chain seq x y z
N MET A 1 16.36 -10.34 8.34
CA MET A 1 15.48 -10.03 7.20
C MET A 1 15.05 -8.58 7.29
N ILE A 2 15.32 -7.80 6.25
CA ILE A 2 14.91 -6.38 6.13
C ILE A 2 13.97 -6.28 4.93
N LEU A 3 12.81 -5.65 5.10
CA LEU A 3 11.86 -5.37 4.02
C LEU A 3 11.75 -3.85 3.83
N GLN A 4 12.36 -3.33 2.78
CA GLN A 4 12.36 -1.91 2.47
C GLN A 4 11.34 -1.60 1.38
N LEU A 5 10.49 -0.59 1.58
CA LEU A 5 9.63 -0.06 0.52
C LEU A 5 10.47 0.85 -0.38
N ILE A 6 10.60 0.49 -1.66
CA ILE A 6 11.42 1.25 -2.62
C ILE A 6 10.58 1.99 -3.67
N ASP A 7 9.33 1.57 -3.89
CA ASP A 7 8.40 2.25 -4.79
C ASP A 7 6.95 2.02 -4.34
N ILE A 8 6.09 3.01 -4.57
CA ILE A 8 4.65 2.96 -4.27
C ILE A 8 3.89 3.91 -5.20
N GLY A 9 2.78 3.45 -5.76
CA GLY A 9 1.96 4.26 -6.64
C GLY A 9 0.56 3.72 -6.85
N VAL A 10 -0.40 4.61 -7.10
CA VAL A 10 -1.76 4.22 -7.49
C VAL A 10 -1.72 3.68 -8.92
N ARG A 11 -2.24 2.47 -9.09
CA ARG A 11 -2.34 1.80 -10.40
C ARG A 11 -3.67 2.12 -11.06
N ASP A 12 -4.75 2.03 -10.30
CA ASP A 12 -6.11 2.34 -10.72
C ASP A 12 -6.94 2.80 -9.52
N LYS A 13 -7.96 3.60 -9.79
CA LYS A 13 -8.94 4.05 -8.80
C LYS A 13 -10.29 4.33 -9.49
N GLN A 14 -11.35 4.12 -8.75
CA GLN A 14 -12.72 4.41 -9.17
C GLN A 14 -13.59 4.73 -7.96
N ALA A 15 -14.67 5.47 -8.19
CA ALA A 15 -15.71 5.62 -7.17
C ALA A 15 -16.29 4.26 -6.76
N HIS A 16 -16.59 4.09 -5.48
CA HIS A 16 -17.21 2.87 -4.98
C HIS A 16 -18.65 2.78 -5.49
N PRO A 17 -19.10 1.64 -6.03
CA PRO A 17 -20.38 1.53 -6.74
C PRO A 17 -21.63 1.74 -5.86
N ARG A 18 -21.49 1.57 -4.53
CA ARG A 18 -22.61 1.63 -3.58
C ARG A 18 -22.41 2.57 -2.39
N LEU A 19 -21.22 3.14 -2.23
CA LEU A 19 -20.87 3.92 -1.04
C LEU A 19 -20.48 5.31 -1.50
N ALA A 20 -21.39 6.26 -1.30
CA ALA A 20 -21.20 7.64 -1.71
C ALA A 20 -19.95 8.23 -1.03
N GLY A 21 -19.16 8.99 -1.79
CA GLY A 21 -17.92 9.58 -1.32
C GLY A 21 -16.75 8.61 -1.20
N ARG A 22 -16.93 7.29 -1.28
CA ARG A 22 -15.81 6.35 -1.16
C ARG A 22 -15.13 6.12 -2.50
N VAL A 23 -13.80 6.09 -2.50
CA VAL A 23 -12.97 5.69 -3.65
C VAL A 23 -12.29 4.37 -3.33
N THR A 24 -12.30 3.45 -4.28
CA THR A 24 -11.57 2.18 -4.24
C THR A 24 -10.52 2.15 -5.32
N GLY A 25 -9.42 1.44 -5.10
CA GLY A 25 -8.39 1.28 -6.12
C GLY A 25 -7.35 0.25 -5.74
N HIS A 26 -6.34 0.15 -6.58
CA HIS A 26 -5.17 -0.67 -6.35
C HIS A 26 -3.92 0.20 -6.26
N VAL A 27 -3.10 -0.07 -5.25
CA VAL A 27 -1.77 0.53 -5.11
C VAL A 27 -0.72 -0.54 -5.40
N ARG A 28 0.17 -0.24 -6.34
CA ARG A 28 1.38 -1.01 -6.58
C ARG A 28 2.40 -0.61 -5.52
N ALA A 29 3.06 -1.58 -4.92
CA ALA A 29 4.17 -1.37 -4.00
C ALA A 29 5.31 -2.33 -4.34
N VAL A 30 6.54 -1.83 -4.34
CA VAL A 30 7.74 -2.64 -4.56
C VAL A 30 8.54 -2.69 -3.27
N LEU A 31 8.80 -3.91 -2.80
CA LEU A 31 9.62 -4.17 -1.62
C LEU A 31 10.94 -4.80 -2.04
N LEU A 32 12.03 -4.34 -1.44
CA LEU A 32 13.31 -5.02 -1.47
C LEU A 32 13.46 -5.81 -0.16
N GLU A 33 13.57 -7.12 -0.27
CA GLU A 33 13.93 -8.02 0.82
C GLU A 33 15.44 -8.25 0.82
N SER A 34 16.09 -8.01 1.96
CA SER A 34 17.46 -8.45 2.21
C SER A 34 17.47 -9.57 3.24
N ARG A 35 17.99 -10.74 2.84
CA ARG A 35 18.09 -11.94 3.66
C ARG A 35 19.37 -12.72 3.32
N ASP A 36 20.18 -13.00 4.33
CA ASP A 36 21.39 -13.82 4.22
C ASP A 36 22.35 -13.35 3.10
N GLY A 37 22.46 -12.03 2.92
CA GLY A 37 23.31 -11.40 1.89
C GLY A 37 22.72 -11.45 0.47
N GLN A 38 21.51 -11.98 0.29
CA GLN A 38 20.77 -11.93 -0.97
C GLN A 38 19.73 -10.82 -0.95
N GLU A 39 19.51 -10.21 -2.11
CA GLU A 39 18.45 -9.24 -2.33
C GLU A 39 17.38 -9.83 -3.26
N GLN A 40 16.11 -9.69 -2.87
CA GLN A 40 14.96 -10.10 -3.66
C GLN A 40 13.94 -8.98 -3.76
N THR A 41 13.49 -8.68 -4.99
CA THR A 41 12.43 -7.70 -5.23
C THR A 41 11.07 -8.37 -5.26
N HIS A 42 10.11 -7.80 -4.53
CA HIS A 42 8.72 -8.25 -4.46
C HIS A 42 7.79 -7.13 -4.92
N GLU A 43 6.99 -7.41 -5.93
CA GLU A 43 5.93 -6.50 -6.37
C GLU A 43 4.58 -6.94 -5.79
N LEU A 44 3.87 -5.99 -5.17
CA LEU A 44 2.58 -6.20 -4.55
C LEU A 44 1.54 -5.30 -5.19
N VAL A 45 0.33 -5.84 -5.39
CA VAL A 45 -0.86 -5.07 -5.74
C VAL A 45 -1.82 -5.11 -4.56
N ILE A 46 -2.05 -3.96 -3.94
CA ILE A 46 -2.78 -3.84 -2.67
C ILE A 46 -4.13 -3.18 -2.95
N PRO A 47 -5.26 -3.89 -2.79
CA PRO A 47 -6.57 -3.28 -2.87
C PRO A 47 -6.77 -2.36 -1.67
N VAL A 48 -7.14 -1.11 -1.93
CA VAL A 48 -7.32 -0.07 -0.92
C VAL A 48 -8.58 0.74 -1.19
N TRP A 49 -8.99 1.47 -0.16
CA TRP A 49 -10.06 2.46 -0.27
C TRP A 49 -9.74 3.67 0.59
N ALA A 50 -10.32 4.81 0.22
CA ALA A 50 -10.25 6.07 0.94
C ALA A 50 -11.63 6.73 0.94
N GLU A 51 -11.93 7.48 2.00
CA GLU A 51 -13.07 8.40 1.97
C GLU A 51 -12.65 9.63 1.19
N GLY A 52 -13.36 9.91 0.10
CA GLY A 52 -13.29 11.16 -0.64
C GLY A 52 -14.27 12.18 -0.07
N THR A 53 -13.84 13.42 0.00
CA THR A 53 -14.72 14.56 0.30
C THR A 53 -14.74 15.48 -0.91
N SER A 54 -15.76 16.35 -1.02
CA SER A 54 -15.87 17.30 -2.14
C SER A 54 -14.74 18.32 -2.20
N ALA A 55 -13.94 18.44 -1.14
CA ALA A 55 -12.77 19.32 -1.09
C ALA A 55 -11.49 18.64 -1.59
N MET A 56 -11.47 17.32 -1.76
CA MET A 56 -10.29 16.58 -2.17
C MET A 56 -10.15 16.61 -3.68
N ASN A 57 -8.96 17.02 -4.14
CA ASN A 57 -8.59 16.87 -5.54
C ASN A 57 -8.10 15.44 -5.80
N GLU A 58 -7.73 15.18 -7.05
CA GLU A 58 -7.26 13.87 -7.48
C GLU A 58 -5.98 13.41 -6.75
N ALA A 59 -5.04 14.32 -6.51
CA ALA A 59 -3.79 14.03 -5.82
C ALA A 59 -4.01 13.73 -4.32
N ASP A 60 -4.97 14.39 -3.69
CA ASP A 60 -5.37 14.11 -2.30
C ASP A 60 -5.94 12.69 -2.19
N ILE A 61 -6.74 12.26 -3.17
CA ILE A 61 -7.27 10.89 -3.25
C ILE A 61 -6.14 9.88 -3.42
N ASP A 62 -5.18 10.15 -4.32
CA ASP A 62 -4.03 9.26 -4.53
C ASP A 62 -3.19 9.13 -3.27
N MET A 63 -2.92 10.25 -2.60
CA MET A 63 -2.21 10.27 -1.34
C MET A 63 -2.94 9.44 -0.29
N ALA A 64 -4.26 9.59 -0.15
CA ALA A 64 -5.05 8.83 0.80
C ALA A 64 -5.00 7.31 0.53
N LEU A 65 -5.06 6.89 -0.74
CA LEU A 65 -4.94 5.49 -1.14
C LEU A 65 -3.54 4.93 -0.85
N MET A 66 -2.48 5.68 -1.17
CA MET A 66 -1.09 5.29 -0.90
C MET A 66 -0.82 5.20 0.62
N LEU A 67 -1.28 6.16 1.41
CA LEU A 67 -1.18 6.13 2.87
C LEU A 67 -1.89 4.90 3.46
N ARG A 68 -3.06 4.54 2.90
CA ARG A 68 -3.76 3.33 3.29
C ARG A 68 -2.96 2.07 2.97
N ALA A 69 -2.36 2.00 1.78
CA ALA A 69 -1.50 0.90 1.36
C ALA A 69 -0.24 0.79 2.25
N ALA A 70 0.43 1.90 2.52
CA ALA A 70 1.62 1.95 3.39
C ALA A 70 1.33 1.36 4.77
N ARG A 71 0.18 1.70 5.39
CA ARG A 71 -0.25 1.11 6.68
C ARG A 71 -0.49 -0.40 6.62
N ILE A 72 -0.97 -0.92 5.48
CA ILE A 72 -1.13 -2.37 5.28
C ILE A 72 0.25 -3.03 5.21
N ILE A 73 1.19 -2.44 4.48
CA ILE A 73 2.56 -2.94 4.35
C ILE A 73 3.28 -2.89 5.71
N ASP A 74 3.13 -1.82 6.50
CA ASP A 74 3.71 -1.73 7.85
C ASP A 74 3.22 -2.86 8.74
N ARG A 75 1.92 -3.14 8.73
CA ARG A 75 1.34 -4.26 9.49
C ARG A 75 1.89 -5.60 9.01
N MET A 76 2.06 -5.79 7.71
CA MET A 76 2.65 -6.99 7.14
C MET A 76 4.10 -7.16 7.58
N ARG A 77 4.92 -6.12 7.48
CA ARG A 77 6.31 -6.09 7.96
C ARG A 77 6.41 -6.44 9.43
N ALA A 78 5.55 -5.84 10.27
CA ALA A 78 5.53 -6.11 11.70
C ALA A 78 5.25 -7.58 12.01
N ARG A 79 4.30 -8.21 11.29
CA ARG A 79 3.97 -9.63 11.44
C ARG A 79 5.11 -10.54 10.99
N LEU A 80 5.71 -10.26 9.84
CA LEU A 80 6.84 -11.03 9.31
C LEU A 80 8.09 -10.89 10.19
N GLY A 81 8.36 -9.70 10.70
CA GLY A 81 9.44 -9.44 11.66
C GLY A 81 9.23 -10.08 13.03
N ALA A 82 7.98 -10.20 13.50
CA ALA A 82 7.66 -10.95 14.71
C ALA A 82 7.93 -12.46 14.53
N ARG A 83 7.56 -13.03 13.39
CA ARG A 83 7.80 -14.45 13.06
C ARG A 83 9.29 -14.78 12.89
N ALA A 84 10.11 -13.83 12.46
CA ALA A 84 11.55 -14.05 12.30
C ALA A 84 12.33 -14.04 13.64
N ARG A 85 11.71 -13.64 14.76
CA ARG A 85 12.35 -13.51 16.08
C ARG A 85 11.90 -14.56 17.11
N GLY A 86 10.96 -15.43 16.76
CA GLY A 86 10.47 -16.53 17.60
C GLY A 86 10.83 -17.86 16.99
#